data_AF-U5S1T1-F1
#
_entry.id   AF-U5S1T1-F1
#
_cell.length_a   1.000
_cell.length_b   1.000
_cell.length_c   1.000
_cell.angle_alpha   90.00
_cell.angle_beta   90.00
_cell.angle_gamma   90.00
#
_symmetry.space_group_name_H-M   'P 1'
#
loop_
_entity.id
_entity.type
_entity.pdbx_description
1 polymer ?
#
loop_
_entity_poly.entity_id
_entity_poly.type
_entity_poly.pdbx_seq_one_letter_code
_entity_poly.pdbx_strand_id
1 'polypeptide(L)'
;MMCHMQEFIRGLGYDCLNMSGLCFSNPLSAITGLGEHGRMSSPTIHPKNGTTNRANGWAFLTDMPIAPTKPIDFGAYKFCETCGICADSCPFGIIQKGPSTWENPDAAGNGLAQGQFRGWRTDNVKCPHCPTCQGTCPFNSTSESFIHDMVKVTTTNLPLFNGFFANMERFMEYGRKPQWEFWDIEQPTYGFDTTA
;
A
#
# COMPACT_ATOMS: atom_id res chain seq x y z
N MET A 1 -17.80 9.99 -5.51
CA MET A 1 -17.92 8.52 -5.66
C MET A 1 -18.55 7.87 -4.42
N MET A 2 -18.04 8.10 -3.21
CA MET A 2 -18.58 7.45 -2.00
C MET A 2 -20.03 7.77 -1.67
N CYS A 3 -20.43 9.04 -1.77
CA CYS A 3 -21.82 9.43 -1.53
C CYS A 3 -22.78 8.72 -2.48
N HIS A 4 -22.36 8.41 -3.72
CA HIS A 4 -23.23 7.72 -4.68
C HIS A 4 -23.46 6.26 -4.28
N MET A 5 -22.44 5.56 -3.78
CA MET A 5 -22.58 4.18 -3.31
C MET A 5 -23.43 4.11 -2.03
N GLN A 6 -23.24 5.07 -1.12
CA GLN A 6 -24.06 5.15 0.09
C GLN A 6 -25.54 5.37 -0.22
N GLU A 7 -25.86 6.31 -1.12
CA GLU A 7 -27.25 6.56 -1.53
C GLU A 7 -27.83 5.40 -2.33
N PHE A 8 -27.01 4.69 -3.12
CA PHE A 8 -27.43 3.47 -3.79
C PHE A 8 -27.86 2.38 -2.80
N ILE A 9 -27.04 2.10 -1.77
CA ILE A 9 -27.35 1.09 -0.76
C ILE A 9 -28.60 1.49 0.04
N ARG A 10 -28.75 2.77 0.39
CA ARG A 10 -29.96 3.31 1.02
C ARG A 10 -31.20 3.16 0.13
N GLY A 11 -31.05 3.38 -1.17
CA GLY A 11 -32.11 3.18 -2.15
C GLY A 11 -32.57 1.71 -2.26
N LEU A 12 -31.70 0.76 -1.92
CA LEU A 12 -32.06 -0.67 -1.82
C LEU A 12 -32.78 -1.02 -0.51
N GLY A 13 -32.94 -0.07 0.42
CA GLY A 13 -33.62 -0.26 1.70
C GLY A 13 -32.71 -0.70 2.85
N TYR A 14 -31.39 -0.58 2.70
CA TYR A 14 -30.38 -0.91 3.72
C TYR A 14 -29.77 0.35 4.32
N ASP A 15 -29.43 0.31 5.60
CA ASP A 15 -28.67 1.37 6.23
C ASP A 15 -27.22 1.33 5.76
N CYS A 16 -26.67 2.52 5.46
CA CYS A 16 -25.28 2.66 5.04
C CYS A 16 -24.67 3.93 5.64
N LEU A 17 -23.55 3.75 6.34
CA LEU A 17 -22.76 4.80 6.97
C LEU A 17 -21.37 4.84 6.33
N ASN A 18 -20.94 6.03 5.89
CA ASN A 18 -19.59 6.24 5.41
C ASN A 18 -18.61 6.36 6.58
N MET A 19 -17.67 5.42 6.67
CA MET A 19 -16.65 5.33 7.72
C MET A 19 -15.26 5.78 7.24
N SER A 20 -15.20 6.50 6.12
CA SER A 20 -13.95 6.97 5.55
C SER A 20 -13.25 7.93 6.49
N GLY A 21 -11.98 7.66 6.78
CA GLY A 21 -11.17 8.42 7.73
C GLY A 21 -11.42 8.08 9.21
N LEU A 22 -12.45 7.27 9.52
CA LEU A 22 -12.71 6.78 10.88
C LEU A 22 -12.15 5.37 11.10
N CYS A 23 -12.03 4.58 10.04
CA CYS A 23 -11.40 3.26 10.10
C CYS A 23 -9.89 3.31 9.81
N PHE A 24 -9.14 2.43 10.47
CA PHE A 24 -7.74 2.20 10.12
C PHE A 24 -7.68 1.49 8.75
N SER A 25 -7.16 2.20 7.76
CA SER A 25 -7.09 1.75 6.36
C SER A 25 -6.33 0.44 6.18
N ASN A 26 -5.14 0.36 6.77
CA ASN A 26 -4.25 -0.77 6.58
C ASN A 26 -4.80 -2.12 7.10
N PRO A 27 -5.29 -2.23 8.36
CA PRO A 27 -5.87 -3.49 8.82
C PRO A 27 -7.15 -3.87 8.06
N LEU A 28 -8.00 -2.90 7.71
CA LEU A 28 -9.21 -3.18 6.93
C LEU A 28 -8.85 -3.74 5.55
N SER A 29 -7.87 -3.15 4.88
CA SER A 29 -7.38 -3.62 3.57
C SER A 29 -6.80 -5.03 3.65
N ALA A 30 -6.09 -5.36 4.73
CA ALA A 30 -5.55 -6.70 4.94
C ALA A 30 -6.65 -7.75 5.17
N ILE A 31 -7.63 -7.48 6.04
CA ILE A 31 -8.69 -8.46 6.35
C ILE A 31 -9.68 -8.65 5.20
N THR A 32 -9.90 -7.61 4.39
CA THR A 32 -10.78 -7.66 3.21
C THR A 32 -10.09 -8.19 1.95
N GLY A 33 -8.79 -8.50 2.01
CA GLY A 33 -8.04 -9.01 0.86
C GLY A 33 -7.73 -7.97 -0.21
N LEU A 34 -7.80 -6.68 0.11
CA LEU A 34 -7.44 -5.60 -0.81
C LEU A 34 -5.91 -5.51 -1.01
N GLY A 35 -5.13 -5.93 -0.02
CA GLY A 35 -3.67 -5.88 -0.09
C GLY A 35 -2.99 -6.43 1.15
N GLU A 36 -1.66 -6.37 1.16
CA GLU A 36 -0.83 -6.78 2.30
C GLU A 36 -0.16 -5.60 3.01
N HIS A 37 0.08 -5.79 4.30
CA HIS A 37 0.88 -4.85 5.08
C HIS A 37 2.34 -4.84 4.59
N GLY A 38 2.84 -3.65 4.26
CA GLY A 38 4.22 -3.42 3.84
C GLY A 38 5.06 -2.68 4.88
N ARG A 39 6.36 -2.58 4.61
CA ARG A 39 7.33 -1.92 5.50
C ARG A 39 6.97 -0.45 5.85
N MET A 40 6.33 0.25 4.93
CA MET A 40 5.92 1.66 5.11
C MET A 40 4.67 1.86 5.98
N SER A 41 4.12 0.78 6.56
CA SER A 41 3.01 0.73 7.53
C SER A 41 1.65 1.27 7.08
N SER A 42 1.60 2.51 6.61
CA SER A 42 0.37 3.28 6.39
C SER A 42 -0.37 2.94 5.08
N PRO A 43 0.28 2.87 3.91
CA PRO A 43 -0.34 2.31 2.72
C PRO A 43 -0.17 0.78 2.66
N THR A 44 -1.28 0.09 2.43
CA THR A 44 -1.30 -1.33 2.09
C THR A 44 -0.81 -1.51 0.65
N ILE A 45 -0.03 -2.57 0.40
CA ILE A 45 0.47 -2.92 -0.92
C ILE A 45 -0.62 -3.72 -1.64
N HIS A 46 -1.18 -3.16 -2.71
CA HIS A 46 -2.14 -3.82 -3.59
C HIS A 46 -1.40 -4.59 -4.70
N PRO A 47 -1.83 -5.80 -5.10
CA PRO A 47 -1.15 -6.59 -6.13
C PRO A 47 -1.01 -5.87 -7.48
N LYS A 48 -2.08 -5.22 -7.95
CA LYS A 48 -2.11 -4.45 -9.20
C LYS A 48 -1.48 -3.06 -9.09
N ASN A 49 -1.94 -2.25 -8.14
CA ASN A 49 -1.63 -0.82 -8.05
C ASN A 49 -0.53 -0.48 -7.04
N GLY A 50 0.12 -1.46 -6.44
CA GLY A 50 1.14 -1.25 -5.41
C GLY A 50 0.63 -0.41 -4.23
N THR A 51 1.43 0.56 -3.82
CA THR A 51 1.23 1.42 -2.64
C THR A 51 0.53 2.75 -2.95
N THR A 52 0.23 3.04 -4.22
CA THR A 52 -0.48 4.25 -4.64
C THR A 52 -2.00 4.10 -4.58
N ASN A 53 -2.51 2.91 -4.23
CA ASN A 53 -3.93 2.71 -4.01
C ASN A 53 -4.43 3.52 -2.80
N ARG A 54 -5.31 4.49 -3.05
CA ARG A 54 -5.94 5.32 -2.00
C ARG A 54 -7.25 4.73 -1.47
N ALA A 55 -7.78 3.69 -2.11
CA ALA A 55 -9.01 3.01 -1.66
C ALA A 55 -8.85 2.24 -0.34
N ASN A 56 -7.61 2.10 0.16
CA ASN A 56 -7.30 1.35 1.38
C ASN A 56 -8.04 1.88 2.64
N GLY A 57 -8.50 3.14 2.65
CA GLY A 57 -9.23 3.75 3.79
C GLY A 57 -10.71 4.01 3.53
N TRP A 58 -11.25 3.48 2.44
CA TRP A 58 -12.59 3.75 1.97
C TRP A 58 -13.53 2.63 2.41
N ALA A 59 -14.33 2.90 3.44
CA ALA A 59 -15.14 1.89 4.10
C ALA A 59 -16.58 2.36 4.28
N PHE A 60 -17.51 1.45 4.03
CA PHE A 60 -18.91 1.60 4.41
C PHE A 60 -19.26 0.59 5.49
N LEU A 61 -20.04 1.03 6.47
CA LEU A 61 -20.72 0.15 7.40
C LEU A 61 -22.18 0.05 6.96
N THR A 62 -22.64 -1.16 6.71
CA THR A 62 -24.01 -1.41 6.25
C THR A 62 -24.55 -2.70 6.84
N ASP A 63 -25.87 -2.78 6.98
CA ASP A 63 -26.62 -3.99 7.35
C ASP A 63 -26.99 -4.86 6.13
N MET A 64 -26.62 -4.42 4.92
CA MET A 64 -26.79 -5.20 3.70
C MET A 64 -26.06 -6.55 3.79
N PRO A 65 -26.71 -7.68 3.46
CA PRO A 65 -26.06 -8.99 3.49
C PRO A 65 -25.07 -9.10 2.33
N ILE A 66 -23.78 -8.95 2.63
CA ILE A 66 -22.67 -9.04 1.66
C ILE A 66 -21.78 -10.22 2.04
N ALA A 67 -21.35 -11.00 1.05
CA ALA A 67 -20.41 -12.09 1.26
C ALA A 67 -19.03 -11.54 1.63
N PRO A 68 -18.43 -11.94 2.77
CA PRO A 68 -17.08 -11.52 3.13
C PRO A 68 -16.04 -12.05 2.13
N THR A 69 -15.09 -11.20 1.79
CA THR A 69 -13.88 -11.58 1.05
C THR A 69 -12.83 -12.18 2.01
N LYS A 70 -11.87 -12.91 1.45
CA LYS A 70 -10.77 -13.53 2.22
C LYS A 70 -9.52 -12.65 2.13
N PRO A 71 -8.67 -12.63 3.18
CA PRO A 71 -7.32 -12.09 3.09
C PRO A 71 -6.52 -12.75 1.95
N ILE A 72 -5.53 -12.03 1.42
CA ILE A 72 -4.64 -12.50 0.35
C ILE A 72 -3.20 -12.66 0.84
N ASP A 73 -2.46 -13.57 0.21
CA ASP A 73 -1.00 -13.70 0.32
C ASP A 73 -0.40 -13.77 -1.09
N PHE A 74 0.13 -12.65 -1.56
CA PHE A 74 0.95 -12.46 -2.74
C PHE A 74 2.41 -12.15 -2.38
N GLY A 75 2.87 -12.45 -1.16
CA GLY A 75 4.29 -12.43 -0.80
C GLY A 75 4.94 -11.05 -0.65
N ALA A 76 4.17 -9.96 -0.65
CA ALA A 76 4.73 -8.62 -0.45
C ALA A 76 5.32 -8.43 0.96
N TYR A 77 4.73 -9.08 1.98
CA TYR A 77 5.27 -9.09 3.33
C TYR A 77 6.67 -9.70 3.37
N LYS A 78 6.88 -10.86 2.74
CA LYS A 78 8.20 -11.53 2.65
C LYS A 78 9.20 -10.71 1.87
N PHE A 79 8.78 -10.07 0.78
CA PHE A 79 9.65 -9.18 0.03
C PHE A 79 10.06 -7.94 0.86
N CYS A 80 9.16 -7.42 1.68
CA CYS A 80 9.45 -6.31 2.58
C CYS A 80 10.53 -6.65 3.62
N GLU A 81 10.66 -7.91 4.05
CA GLU A 81 11.71 -8.34 5.00
C GLU A 81 13.12 -8.05 4.48
N THR A 82 13.36 -8.24 3.17
CA THR A 82 14.68 -8.03 2.54
C THR A 82 14.83 -6.68 1.85
N CYS A 83 13.74 -6.07 1.36
CA CYS A 83 13.82 -4.91 0.48
C CYS A 83 14.34 -3.63 1.16
N GLY A 84 13.62 -3.08 2.13
CA GLY A 84 14.08 -1.91 2.91
C GLY A 84 14.11 -0.54 2.20
N ILE A 85 13.90 -0.47 0.88
CA ILE A 85 14.11 0.76 0.07
C ILE A 85 13.32 1.97 0.59
N CYS A 86 12.06 1.78 0.95
CA CYS A 86 11.22 2.86 1.48
C CYS A 86 11.80 3.47 2.77
N ALA A 87 12.41 2.64 3.63
CA ALA A 87 13.00 3.09 4.88
C ALA A 87 14.35 3.80 4.69
N ASP A 88 15.09 3.47 3.63
CA ASP A 88 16.33 4.16 3.27
C ASP A 88 16.08 5.49 2.55
N SER A 89 15.06 5.54 1.69
CA SER A 89 14.68 6.74 0.94
C SER A 89 13.92 7.78 1.77
N CYS A 90 13.46 7.43 2.97
CA CYS A 90 12.70 8.34 3.82
C CYS A 90 13.59 9.49 4.32
N PRO A 91 13.34 10.76 3.94
CA PRO A 91 14.19 11.88 4.35
C PRO A 91 14.16 12.14 5.86
N PHE A 92 13.14 11.64 6.56
CA PHE A 92 12.97 11.80 8.01
C PHE A 92 13.41 10.59 8.82
N GLY A 93 13.76 9.46 8.18
CA GLY A 93 14.18 8.25 8.88
C GLY A 93 13.12 7.64 9.82
N ILE A 94 11.83 7.92 9.58
CA ILE A 94 10.71 7.56 10.48
C ILE A 94 10.13 6.16 10.24
N ILE A 95 10.58 5.45 9.21
CA ILE A 95 10.11 4.12 8.86
C ILE A 95 11.05 3.10 9.51
N GLN A 96 10.48 2.11 10.22
CA GLN A 96 11.22 1.06 10.89
C GLN A 96 12.13 0.27 9.94
N LYS A 97 13.41 0.20 10.30
CA LYS A 97 14.41 -0.66 9.67
C LYS A 97 14.50 -2.01 10.40
N GLY A 98 14.96 -3.04 9.70
CA GLY A 98 15.12 -4.39 10.26
C GLY A 98 13.84 -5.23 10.27
N PRO A 99 13.73 -6.24 11.15
CA PRO A 99 12.63 -7.19 11.17
C PRO A 99 11.34 -6.56 11.69
N SER A 100 10.20 -7.15 11.31
CA SER A 100 8.88 -6.82 11.85
C SER A 100 8.84 -7.05 13.36
N THR A 101 8.07 -6.25 14.10
CA THR A 101 7.92 -6.39 15.55
C THR A 101 6.45 -6.48 15.96
N TRP A 102 6.19 -7.15 17.08
CA TRP A 102 4.89 -7.06 17.76
C TRP A 102 4.77 -5.73 18.52
N GLU A 103 5.86 -5.34 19.17
CA GLU A 103 5.94 -4.12 19.95
C GLU A 103 6.08 -2.88 19.07
N ASN A 104 5.52 -1.76 19.54
CA ASN A 104 5.73 -0.43 18.95
C ASN A 104 6.02 0.60 20.05
N PRO A 105 7.28 0.67 20.52
CA PRO A 105 7.66 1.62 21.57
C PRO A 105 7.47 3.08 21.15
N ASP A 106 7.64 3.42 19.86
CA ASP A 106 7.49 4.80 19.37
C ASP A 106 6.02 5.25 19.27
N ALA A 107 5.09 4.35 18.91
CA ALA A 107 3.67 4.69 18.87
C ALA A 107 3.00 4.67 20.25
N ALA A 108 3.55 3.93 21.22
CA ALA A 108 3.10 3.97 22.61
C ALA A 108 3.22 5.39 23.21
N GLY A 109 4.24 6.16 22.82
CA GLY A 109 4.41 7.56 23.22
C GLY A 109 3.50 8.55 22.49
N ASN A 110 2.99 8.18 21.30
CA ASN A 110 2.25 9.07 20.40
C ASN A 110 0.73 8.78 20.35
N GLY A 111 0.23 7.84 21.16
CA GLY A 111 -1.20 7.49 21.21
C GLY A 111 -1.73 6.78 19.96
N LEU A 112 -0.86 6.37 19.05
CA LEU A 112 -1.24 5.64 17.83
C LEU A 112 -1.32 4.16 18.16
N ALA A 113 -2.48 3.52 17.93
CA ALA A 113 -2.71 2.10 18.16
C ALA A 113 -1.96 1.15 17.19
N GLN A 114 -0.82 1.58 16.65
CA GLN A 114 0.02 0.80 15.76
C GLN A 114 0.86 -0.23 16.54
N GLY A 115 0.32 -0.94 17.52
CA GLY A 115 1.07 -1.85 18.41
C GLY A 115 0.43 -3.22 18.63
N GLN A 116 -0.74 -3.49 18.06
CA GLN A 116 -1.57 -4.65 18.39
C GLN A 116 -1.44 -5.82 17.39
N PHE A 117 -0.55 -5.72 16.40
CA PHE A 117 -0.33 -6.75 15.37
C PHE A 117 1.15 -6.79 14.96
N ARG A 118 1.66 -7.92 14.47
CA ARG A 118 3.06 -8.02 13.98
C ARG A 118 3.23 -7.26 12.67
N GLY A 119 4.11 -6.26 12.65
CA GLY A 119 4.34 -5.46 11.45
C GLY A 119 5.50 -4.49 11.56
N TRP A 120 5.71 -3.70 10.51
CA TRP A 120 6.62 -2.55 10.54
C TRP A 120 5.88 -1.30 10.94
N ARG A 121 6.59 -0.40 11.62
CA ARG A 121 6.03 0.83 12.16
C ARG A 121 6.56 2.04 11.41
N THR A 122 5.76 3.10 11.44
CA THR A 122 6.17 4.40 10.93
C THR A 122 5.64 5.45 11.89
N ASP A 123 6.50 6.37 12.30
CA ASP A 123 6.06 7.50 13.12
C ASP A 123 5.21 8.45 12.25
N ASN A 124 3.89 8.26 12.31
CA ASN A 124 2.95 9.04 11.51
C ASN A 124 2.78 10.47 12.05
N VAL A 125 3.13 10.75 13.31
CA VAL A 125 3.08 12.10 13.88
C VAL A 125 4.15 12.98 13.26
N LYS A 126 5.34 12.42 13.03
CA LYS A 126 6.45 13.11 12.38
C LYS A 126 6.42 13.03 10.85
N CYS A 127 5.46 12.31 10.26
CA CYS A 127 5.38 12.10 8.83
C CYS A 127 4.65 13.29 8.15
N PRO A 128 5.31 14.03 7.24
CA PRO A 128 4.63 15.10 6.48
C PRO A 128 3.87 14.57 5.25
N HIS A 129 3.66 13.25 5.13
CA HIS A 129 2.94 12.63 4.00
C HIS A 129 3.49 13.00 2.61
N CYS A 130 4.83 12.95 2.42
CA CYS A 130 5.59 13.45 1.24
C CYS A 130 5.71 12.53 -0.01
N PRO A 131 4.77 11.62 -0.28
CA PRO A 131 4.87 10.40 -1.11
C PRO A 131 6.19 9.64 -1.38
N THR A 132 7.37 10.04 -0.89
CA THR A 132 8.65 9.43 -1.29
C THR A 132 8.69 7.91 -1.14
N CYS A 133 8.19 7.39 -0.02
CA CYS A 133 8.15 5.95 0.24
C CYS A 133 7.23 5.17 -0.71
N GLN A 134 6.17 5.80 -1.21
CA GLN A 134 5.30 5.22 -2.23
C GLN A 134 6.04 5.23 -3.57
N GLY A 135 6.55 6.39 -3.99
CA GLY A 135 7.25 6.53 -5.27
C GLY A 135 8.42 5.56 -5.45
N THR A 136 9.18 5.27 -4.40
CA THR A 136 10.34 4.35 -4.47
C THR A 136 9.99 2.87 -4.29
N CYS A 137 8.71 2.51 -4.14
CA CYS A 137 8.31 1.13 -3.93
C CYS A 137 8.42 0.31 -5.22
N PRO A 138 9.13 -0.84 -5.23
CA PRO A 138 9.20 -1.71 -6.42
C PRO A 138 7.84 -2.17 -6.94
N PHE A 139 6.85 -2.32 -6.03
CA PHE A 139 5.49 -2.73 -6.38
C PHE A 139 4.68 -1.64 -7.09
N ASN A 140 5.18 -0.40 -7.17
CA ASN A 140 4.54 0.67 -7.94
C ASN A 140 4.94 0.69 -9.42
N SER A 141 5.87 -0.17 -9.84
CA SER A 141 6.19 -0.33 -11.26
C SER A 141 4.94 -0.75 -12.04
N THR A 142 4.64 0.00 -13.11
CA THR A 142 3.50 -0.26 -14.00
C THR A 142 3.74 -1.54 -14.81
N SER A 143 2.68 -2.25 -15.16
CA SER A 143 2.73 -3.50 -15.95
C SER A 143 2.95 -3.24 -17.45
N GLU A 144 3.67 -2.17 -17.81
CA GLU A 144 3.95 -1.80 -19.20
C GLU A 144 4.95 -2.75 -19.87
N SER A 145 5.65 -3.58 -19.09
CA SER A 145 6.58 -4.60 -19.59
C SER A 145 6.35 -5.94 -18.91
N PHE A 146 6.37 -7.02 -19.70
CA PHE A 146 6.25 -8.40 -19.22
C PHE A 146 7.33 -8.76 -18.17
N ILE A 147 8.46 -8.05 -18.18
CA ILE A 147 9.54 -8.24 -17.20
C ILE A 147 9.07 -7.85 -15.81
N HIS A 148 8.29 -6.78 -15.65
CA HIS A 148 7.76 -6.38 -14.35
C HIS A 148 6.76 -7.40 -13.80
N ASP A 149 5.97 -8.03 -14.66
CA ASP A 149 5.06 -9.10 -14.25
C ASP A 149 5.83 -10.35 -13.83
N MET A 150 6.87 -10.73 -14.59
CA MET A 150 7.77 -11.83 -14.20
C MET A 150 8.46 -11.55 -12.86
N VAL A 151 8.96 -10.33 -12.64
CA VAL A 151 9.62 -9.95 -11.38
C VAL A 151 8.62 -9.97 -10.23
N LYS A 152 7.39 -9.47 -10.41
CA LYS A 152 6.33 -9.56 -9.39
C LYS A 152 6.02 -11.01 -9.04
N VAL A 153 5.78 -11.86 -10.04
CA VAL A 153 5.51 -13.29 -9.82
C VAL A 153 6.70 -13.97 -9.13
N THR A 154 7.93 -13.65 -9.53
CA THR A 154 9.14 -14.26 -8.96
C THR A 154 9.39 -13.82 -7.52
N THR A 155 9.24 -12.53 -7.22
CA THR A 155 9.41 -11.98 -5.86
C THR A 155 8.32 -12.46 -4.89
N THR A 156 7.11 -12.69 -5.41
CA THR A 156 6.00 -13.30 -4.67
C THR A 156 6.24 -14.78 -4.36
N ASN A 157 6.69 -15.56 -5.34
CA ASN A 157 6.74 -17.03 -5.22
C ASN A 157 8.10 -17.59 -4.80
N LEU A 158 9.20 -16.88 -5.07
CA LEU A 158 10.58 -17.35 -4.85
C LEU A 158 11.38 -16.37 -3.97
N PRO A 159 11.19 -16.42 -2.64
CA PRO A 159 11.85 -15.49 -1.71
C PRO A 159 13.37 -15.48 -1.78
N LEU A 160 13.99 -16.54 -2.29
CA LEU A 160 15.44 -16.68 -2.48
C LEU A 160 16.03 -15.53 -3.32
N PHE A 161 15.27 -15.01 -4.29
CA PHE A 161 15.73 -13.95 -5.19
C PHE A 161 15.33 -12.55 -4.71
N ASN A 162 14.63 -12.41 -3.58
CA ASN A 162 14.13 -11.10 -3.13
C ASN A 162 15.26 -10.10 -2.87
N GLY A 163 16.40 -10.56 -2.34
CA GLY A 163 17.59 -9.72 -2.17
C GLY A 163 18.20 -9.26 -3.50
N PHE A 164 18.20 -10.13 -4.52
CA PHE A 164 18.67 -9.77 -5.86
C PHE A 164 17.79 -8.68 -6.48
N PHE A 165 16.47 -8.87 -6.48
CA PHE A 165 15.54 -7.89 -7.04
C PHE A 165 15.50 -6.58 -6.26
N ALA A 166 15.69 -6.63 -4.93
CA ALA A 166 15.84 -5.42 -4.12
C ALA A 166 17.09 -4.61 -4.51
N ASN A 167 18.22 -5.27 -4.76
CA ASN A 167 19.43 -4.60 -5.23
C ASN A 167 19.30 -4.09 -6.66
N MET A 168 18.60 -4.84 -7.52
CA MET A 168 18.31 -4.44 -8.89
C MET A 168 17.50 -3.13 -8.92
N GLU A 169 16.45 -3.00 -8.11
CA GLU A 169 15.70 -1.75 -8.02
C GLU A 169 16.58 -0.59 -7.51
N ARG A 170 17.41 -0.84 -6.48
CA ARG A 170 18.34 0.18 -5.96
C ARG A 170 19.33 0.68 -7.01
N PHE A 171 19.69 -0.16 -7.96
CA PHE A 171 20.61 0.20 -9.04
C PHE A 171 19.89 0.93 -10.19
N MET A 172 18.68 0.47 -10.54
CA MET A 172 17.94 0.99 -11.70
C MET A 172 17.11 2.24 -11.38
N GLU A 173 16.74 2.44 -10.11
CA GLU A 173 15.95 3.59 -9.62
C GLU A 173 14.65 3.86 -10.39
N TYR A 174 14.00 2.81 -10.91
CA TYR A 174 12.79 2.90 -11.74
C TYR A 174 11.64 3.69 -11.10
N GLY A 175 11.48 3.59 -9.79
CA GLY A 175 10.37 4.25 -9.08
C GLY A 175 10.37 5.78 -9.11
N ARG A 176 11.54 6.44 -9.16
CA ARG A 176 11.63 7.90 -8.99
C ARG A 176 11.78 8.61 -10.33
N LYS A 177 10.64 8.93 -10.96
CA LYS A 177 10.63 9.77 -12.17
C LYS A 177 10.88 11.25 -11.84
N PRO A 178 11.58 12.00 -12.70
CA PRO A 178 11.77 13.44 -12.55
C PRO A 178 10.44 14.20 -12.59
N GLN A 179 10.19 15.07 -11.60
CA GLN A 179 8.90 15.76 -11.47
C GLN A 179 8.61 16.78 -12.57
N TRP A 180 9.64 17.32 -13.23
CA TRP A 180 9.46 18.34 -14.27
C TRP A 180 8.89 17.75 -15.57
N GLU A 181 9.21 16.49 -15.87
CA GLU A 181 8.69 15.77 -17.04
C GLU A 181 7.22 15.39 -16.88
N PHE A 182 6.63 15.51 -15.68
CA PHE A 182 5.24 15.10 -15.43
C PHE A 182 4.23 15.74 -16.39
N TRP A 183 4.44 17.02 -16.72
CA TRP A 183 3.54 17.79 -17.59
C TRP A 183 3.67 17.42 -19.07
N ASP A 184 4.76 16.76 -19.45
CA ASP A 184 5.04 16.36 -20.83
C ASP A 184 4.57 14.93 -21.12
N ILE A 185 4.16 14.17 -20.10
CA ILE A 185 3.66 12.80 -20.22
C ILE A 185 2.18 12.83 -20.62
N GLU A 186 1.79 11.94 -21.53
CA GLU A 186 0.38 11.74 -21.87
C GLU A 186 -0.38 11.22 -20.65
N GLN A 187 -1.29 12.05 -20.13
CA GLN A 187 -2.07 11.73 -18.93
C GLN A 187 -3.39 11.10 -19.35
N PRO A 188 -3.62 9.81 -19.05
CA PRO A 188 -4.90 9.19 -19.38
C PRO A 188 -6.03 9.78 -18.53
N THR A 189 -7.26 9.68 -19.02
CA THR A 189 -8.43 10.23 -18.31
C THR A 189 -8.59 9.51 -16.96
N TYR A 190 -8.68 10.28 -15.87
CA TYR A 190 -8.66 9.77 -14.48
C TYR A 190 -7.38 9.02 -14.06
N GLY A 191 -6.28 9.10 -14.83
CA GLY A 191 -5.03 8.42 -14.52
C GLY A 191 -5.06 6.90 -14.78
N PHE A 192 -6.05 6.41 -15.54
CA PHE A 192 -6.14 5.02 -15.96
C PHE A 192 -5.97 4.88 -17.46
N ASP A 193 -4.85 4.28 -17.88
CA ASP A 193 -4.67 3.88 -19.26
C ASP A 193 -5.62 2.71 -19.58
N THR A 194 -6.54 2.92 -20.51
CA THR A 194 -7.51 1.93 -20.99
C THR A 194 -7.04 1.18 -22.23
N THR A 195 -5.84 1.49 -22.72
CA THR A 195 -5.27 0.90 -23.95
C THR A 195 -4.41 -0.33 -23.69
N ALA A 196 -4.10 -0.63 -22.43
CA ALA A 196 -3.28 -1.76 -21.98
C ALA A 196 -4.12 -2.95 -21.47
#